data_AF-A0A0G0GJ62-F1
#
_entry.id   AF-A0A0G0GJ62-F1
#
_cell.length_a   1.000
_cell.length_b   1.000
_cell.length_c   1.000
_cell.angle_alpha   90.00
_cell.angle_beta   90.00
_cell.angle_gamma   90.00
#
_symmetry.space_group_name_H-M   'P 1'
#
loop_
_entity.id
_entity.type
_entity.pdbx_description
1 polymer ?
#
loop_
_entity_poly.entity_id
_entity_poly.type
_entity_poly.pdbx_seq_one_letter_code
_entity_poly.pdbx_strand_id
1 'polypeptide(L)'
;MNLMKKVLLIILLGFVLFIIAGIIRTPEKVLPPPLVKKLTQSKTVCPSPFIFKMPVDLSRATSILYPGQDRGGEYKPHGGFRFDNSRPDEIKVIAPYDSEVTAGARYPVNGEIQYTFDFSHPCGIKYRFGHLLTLTPKFQKIAEKFPLPKGLDSRTTEVYPPIKVKQSEVIATAVGLTRGGPIELKGFNTFVDWGVYDYRQKNESSKNPVWADKHTYEIESYAVCWFDWISPKDRSTILSLPSSDYQSGKTSDYCK
;
A
#
# COMPACT_ATOMS: atom_id res chain seq x y z
N MET A 1 57.96 -2.80 -12.78
CA MET A 1 57.64 -2.54 -11.36
C MET A 1 57.82 -3.83 -10.57
N ASN A 2 58.77 -3.87 -9.63
CA ASN A 2 59.22 -5.09 -8.94
C ASN A 2 58.09 -5.75 -8.13
N LEU A 3 58.08 -7.09 -8.03
CA LEU A 3 57.01 -7.88 -7.39
C LEU A 3 56.69 -7.41 -5.95
N MET A 4 57.71 -7.03 -5.18
CA MET A 4 57.56 -6.42 -3.85
C MET A 4 56.76 -5.11 -3.87
N LYS A 5 56.89 -4.26 -4.89
CA LYS A 5 56.14 -3.00 -5.00
C LYS A 5 54.66 -3.25 -5.27
N LYS A 6 54.31 -4.33 -5.98
CA LYS A 6 52.90 -4.72 -6.23
C LYS A 6 52.24 -5.27 -4.96
N VAL A 7 52.94 -6.12 -4.21
CA VAL A 7 52.43 -6.68 -2.93
C VAL A 7 52.24 -5.56 -1.90
N LEU A 8 53.20 -4.64 -1.79
CA LEU A 8 53.09 -3.50 -0.88
C LEU A 8 51.93 -2.57 -1.25
N LEU A 9 51.67 -2.35 -2.55
CA LEU A 9 50.56 -1.53 -3.03
C LEU A 9 49.19 -2.18 -2.75
N ILE A 10 49.08 -3.51 -2.89
CA ILE A 10 47.84 -4.24 -2.60
C ILE A 10 47.54 -4.25 -1.10
N ILE A 11 48.57 -4.42 -0.26
CA ILE A 11 48.42 -4.35 1.20
C ILE A 11 48.02 -2.92 1.63
N LEU A 12 48.63 -1.88 1.04
CA LEU A 12 48.24 -0.49 1.29
C LEU A 12 46.81 -0.20 0.85
N LEU A 13 46.39 -0.64 -0.34
CA LEU A 13 45.01 -0.49 -0.81
C LEU A 13 44.00 -1.25 0.05
N GLY A 14 44.33 -2.48 0.47
CA GLY A 14 43.51 -3.29 1.37
C GLY A 14 43.39 -2.66 2.75
N PHE A 15 44.47 -2.12 3.30
CA PHE A 15 44.48 -1.45 4.61
C PHE A 15 43.73 -0.11 4.58
N VAL A 16 43.82 0.65 3.48
CA VAL A 16 43.04 1.87 3.27
C VAL A 16 41.54 1.55 3.15
N LEU A 17 41.16 0.50 2.44
CA LEU A 17 39.76 0.03 2.37
C LEU A 17 39.24 -0.46 3.73
N PHE A 18 40.08 -1.13 4.52
CA PHE A 18 39.71 -1.59 5.87
C PHE A 18 39.57 -0.41 6.86
N ILE A 19 40.40 0.63 6.73
CA ILE A 19 40.28 1.88 7.48
C ILE A 19 39.03 2.64 7.05
N ILE A 20 38.73 2.73 5.75
CA ILE A 20 37.49 3.34 5.26
C ILE A 20 36.27 2.59 5.82
N ALA A 21 36.25 1.26 5.77
CA ALA A 21 35.19 0.44 6.36
C ALA A 21 35.09 0.57 7.90
N GLY A 22 36.23 0.72 8.60
CA GLY A 22 36.28 0.92 10.05
C GLY A 22 35.89 2.33 10.52
N ILE A 23 36.10 3.35 9.68
CA ILE A 23 35.74 4.76 9.95
C ILE A 23 34.26 5.05 9.61
N ILE A 24 33.59 4.21 8.81
CA ILE A 24 32.13 4.24 8.58
C ILE A 24 31.36 3.74 9.81
N ARG A 25 31.73 4.19 11.02
CA ARG A 25 30.89 4.10 12.22
C ARG A 25 30.13 5.41 12.49
N THR A 26 30.47 6.50 11.80
CA THR A 26 29.77 7.79 11.89
C THR A 26 29.66 8.45 10.49
N PRO A 27 28.63 8.13 9.70
CA PRO A 27 28.44 8.68 8.35
C PRO A 27 28.32 10.22 8.31
N GLU A 28 28.00 10.86 9.44
CA GLU A 28 27.89 12.31 9.61
C GLU A 28 29.20 13.08 9.34
N LYS A 29 30.36 12.41 9.42
CA LYS A 29 31.67 13.04 9.20
C LYS A 29 32.21 12.93 7.77
N VAL A 30 31.55 12.15 6.91
CA VAL A 30 32.06 11.81 5.57
C VAL A 30 31.16 12.35 4.46
N LEU A 31 29.86 12.48 4.74
CA LEU A 31 28.90 12.96 3.77
C LEU A 31 28.62 14.46 4.00
N PRO A 32 28.48 15.27 2.95
CA PRO A 32 28.13 16.67 3.12
C PRO A 32 26.76 16.76 3.83
N PRO A 33 26.54 17.74 4.73
CA PRO A 33 25.33 17.83 5.55
C PRO A 33 23.99 17.68 4.81
N PRO A 34 23.82 18.15 3.54
CA PRO A 34 22.61 17.90 2.77
C PRO A 34 22.37 16.42 2.44
N LEU A 35 23.45 15.65 2.23
CA LEU A 35 23.38 14.21 1.92
C LEU A 35 23.14 13.40 3.19
N VAL A 36 23.77 13.78 4.31
CA VAL A 36 23.44 13.22 5.64
C VAL A 36 21.98 13.50 5.95
N LYS A 37 21.52 14.76 5.86
CA LYS A 37 20.12 15.15 6.12
C LYS A 37 19.11 14.49 5.17
N LYS A 38 19.51 14.10 3.96
CA LYS A 38 18.71 13.30 3.03
C LYS A 38 18.66 11.81 3.43
N LEU A 39 19.73 11.27 4.01
CA LEU A 39 19.83 9.88 4.47
C LEU A 39 19.34 9.68 5.91
N THR A 40 19.42 10.71 6.75
CA THR A 40 18.94 10.80 8.13
C THR A 40 17.67 11.63 8.22
N GLN A 41 16.98 11.84 7.10
CA GLN A 41 15.75 12.62 7.01
C GLN A 41 14.85 12.15 8.14
N SER A 42 14.78 12.98 9.19
CA SER A 42 14.08 12.70 10.44
C SER A 42 12.76 12.05 10.09
N LYS A 43 12.59 10.78 10.51
CA LYS A 43 11.36 10.02 10.29
C LYS A 43 10.24 10.95 10.72
N THR A 44 9.49 11.46 9.75
CA THR A 44 8.51 12.52 10.02
C THR A 44 7.60 11.98 11.10
N VAL A 45 7.39 12.71 12.19
CA VAL A 45 6.52 12.20 13.27
C VAL A 45 5.12 12.08 12.70
N CYS A 46 4.49 10.91 12.87
CA CYS A 46 3.10 10.76 12.44
C CYS A 46 2.22 11.70 13.28
N PRO A 47 1.20 12.35 12.68
CA PRO A 47 0.10 12.92 13.44
C PRO A 47 -0.40 11.96 14.51
N SER A 48 -0.69 12.49 15.70
CA SER A 48 -1.24 11.73 16.83
C SER A 48 -2.48 12.44 17.35
N PRO A 49 -3.69 11.85 17.21
CA PRO A 49 -3.96 10.59 16.52
C PRO A 49 -3.76 10.69 14.99
N PHE A 50 -3.40 9.58 14.35
CA PHE A 50 -3.34 9.51 12.89
C PHE A 50 -4.74 9.19 12.36
N ILE A 51 -5.54 10.24 12.11
CA ILE A 51 -6.90 10.11 11.58
C ILE A 51 -6.91 10.45 10.10
N PHE A 52 -7.44 9.53 9.29
CA PHE A 52 -7.58 9.72 7.86
C PHE A 52 -9.02 9.98 7.44
N LYS A 53 -9.15 10.65 6.29
CA LYS A 53 -10.44 10.86 5.63
C LYS A 53 -10.84 9.59 4.88
N MET A 54 -12.14 9.29 4.85
CA MET A 54 -12.64 8.18 4.05
C MET A 54 -12.32 8.39 2.56
N PRO A 55 -11.72 7.39 1.88
CA PRO A 55 -11.33 7.52 0.48
C PRO A 55 -12.52 7.37 -0.49
N VAL A 56 -13.68 6.99 0.03
CA VAL A 56 -14.92 6.79 -0.72
C VAL A 56 -16.09 7.44 0.02
N ASP A 57 -17.18 7.67 -0.70
CA ASP A 57 -18.44 8.12 -0.11
C ASP A 57 -19.16 6.94 0.56
N LEU A 58 -19.14 6.92 1.89
CA LEU A 58 -19.76 5.87 2.69
C LEU A 58 -21.28 5.78 2.52
N SER A 59 -21.96 6.85 2.09
CA SER A 59 -23.41 6.80 1.86
C SER A 59 -23.80 5.87 0.70
N ARG A 60 -22.84 5.50 -0.15
CA ARG A 60 -23.01 4.58 -1.28
C ARG A 60 -22.61 3.14 -0.94
N ALA A 61 -21.85 2.93 0.15
CA ALA A 61 -21.35 1.61 0.50
C ALA A 61 -22.51 0.71 0.94
N THR A 62 -22.62 -0.47 0.32
CA THR A 62 -23.65 -1.47 0.66
C THR A 62 -23.15 -2.50 1.66
N SER A 63 -21.85 -2.78 1.64
CA SER A 63 -21.20 -3.76 2.51
C SER A 63 -19.70 -3.49 2.61
N ILE A 64 -19.06 -4.10 3.59
CA ILE A 64 -17.63 -3.94 3.87
C ILE A 64 -16.90 -5.29 3.91
N LEU A 65 -15.67 -5.29 3.43
CA LEU A 65 -14.69 -6.35 3.62
C LEU A 65 -13.72 -5.94 4.72
N TYR A 66 -13.52 -6.79 5.72
CA TYR A 66 -12.60 -6.50 6.81
C TYR A 66 -11.17 -6.84 6.35
N PRO A 67 -10.14 -6.09 6.78
CA PRO A 67 -8.76 -6.51 6.57
C PRO A 67 -8.43 -7.72 7.46
N GLY A 68 -7.51 -8.57 7.03
CA GLY A 68 -7.06 -9.73 7.79
C GLY A 68 -8.08 -10.88 7.79
N GLN A 69 -8.56 -11.24 6.60
CA GLN A 69 -9.51 -12.34 6.38
C GLN A 69 -8.96 -13.33 5.37
N ASP A 70 -9.20 -14.63 5.59
CA ASP A 70 -9.06 -15.66 4.55
C ASP A 70 -10.29 -15.54 3.62
N ARG A 71 -10.09 -15.03 2.39
CA ARG A 71 -11.18 -14.77 1.44
C ARG A 71 -10.79 -15.15 0.02
N GLY A 72 -11.61 -15.96 -0.62
CA GLY A 72 -11.38 -16.40 -2.00
C GLY A 72 -10.16 -17.32 -2.14
N GLY A 73 -9.85 -18.08 -1.09
CA GLY A 73 -8.71 -19.02 -1.06
C GLY A 73 -7.36 -18.39 -0.71
N GLU A 74 -7.32 -17.08 -0.43
CA GLU A 74 -6.10 -16.36 -0.07
C GLU A 74 -6.33 -15.48 1.16
N TYR A 75 -5.27 -15.28 1.94
CA TYR A 75 -5.28 -14.31 3.02
C TYR A 75 -5.23 -12.89 2.48
N LYS A 76 -6.13 -12.02 2.96
CA LYS A 76 -6.27 -10.64 2.49
C LYS A 76 -5.87 -9.67 3.61
N PRO A 77 -4.66 -9.08 3.57
CA PRO A 77 -4.25 -8.08 4.55
C PRO A 77 -4.93 -6.72 4.38
N HIS A 78 -5.85 -6.61 3.42
CA HIS A 78 -6.63 -5.42 3.10
C HIS A 78 -8.13 -5.71 3.21
N GLY A 79 -8.88 -4.66 3.49
CA GLY A 79 -10.33 -4.67 3.43
C GLY A 79 -10.81 -4.08 2.12
N GLY A 80 -12.03 -3.54 2.13
CA GLY A 80 -12.60 -2.89 0.96
C GLY A 80 -14.08 -2.59 1.15
N PHE A 81 -14.66 -1.95 0.15
CA PHE A 81 -16.08 -1.60 0.14
C PHE A 81 -16.74 -2.16 -1.11
N ARG A 82 -17.99 -2.58 -0.98
CA ARG A 82 -18.85 -2.82 -2.14
C ARG A 82 -19.93 -1.76 -2.24
N PHE A 83 -20.38 -1.55 -3.47
CA PHE A 83 -21.36 -0.54 -3.85
C PHE A 83 -22.38 -1.17 -4.79
N ASP A 84 -23.08 -2.19 -4.30
CA ASP A 84 -23.89 -3.09 -5.14
C ASP A 84 -25.05 -2.41 -5.84
N ASN A 85 -25.46 -1.24 -5.33
CA ASN A 85 -26.50 -0.40 -5.90
C ASN A 85 -25.95 0.74 -6.78
N SER A 86 -24.64 0.75 -7.07
CA SER A 86 -23.97 1.78 -7.86
C SER A 86 -23.25 1.21 -9.08
N ARG A 87 -23.16 2.02 -10.12
CA ARG A 87 -22.29 1.73 -11.27
C ARG A 87 -20.82 2.01 -10.92
N PRO A 88 -19.87 1.38 -11.61
CA PRO A 88 -18.44 1.67 -11.49
C PRO A 88 -18.08 3.15 -11.54
N ASP A 89 -18.65 3.90 -12.50
CA ASP A 89 -18.38 5.32 -12.78
C ASP A 89 -19.05 6.31 -11.81
N GLU A 90 -19.80 5.80 -10.83
CA GLU A 90 -20.41 6.60 -9.79
C GLU A 90 -19.56 6.70 -8.52
N ILE A 91 -18.51 5.87 -8.42
CA ILE A 91 -17.64 5.78 -7.25
C ILE A 91 -16.30 6.46 -7.53
N LYS A 92 -16.02 7.51 -6.76
CA LYS A 92 -14.74 8.21 -6.77
C LYS A 92 -13.88 7.72 -5.62
N VAL A 93 -12.58 7.60 -5.88
CA VAL A 93 -11.56 7.29 -4.87
C VAL A 93 -10.67 8.51 -4.70
N ILE A 94 -10.51 8.96 -3.46
CA ILE A 94 -9.64 10.09 -3.09
C ILE A 94 -8.51 9.63 -2.19
N ALA A 95 -7.42 10.40 -2.18
CA ALA A 95 -6.34 10.20 -1.23
C ALA A 95 -6.81 10.50 0.21
N PRO A 96 -6.70 9.55 1.15
CA PRO A 96 -7.19 9.71 2.52
C PRO A 96 -6.33 10.67 3.36
N TYR A 97 -5.07 10.89 2.96
CA TYR A 97 -4.11 11.83 3.57
C TYR A 97 -2.98 12.20 2.58
N ASP A 98 -2.24 13.26 2.90
CA ASP A 98 -1.03 13.65 2.17
C ASP A 98 -0.04 12.48 2.11
N SER A 99 0.48 12.16 0.94
CA SER A 99 1.30 10.95 0.73
C SER A 99 2.12 11.05 -0.54
N GLU A 100 2.90 10.01 -0.83
CA GLU A 100 3.63 9.88 -2.08
C GLU A 100 3.32 8.52 -2.72
N VAL A 101 3.04 8.50 -4.03
CA VAL A 101 2.95 7.25 -4.80
C VAL A 101 4.34 6.64 -4.86
N THR A 102 4.49 5.44 -4.32
CA THR A 102 5.76 4.72 -4.23
C THR A 102 5.83 3.48 -5.12
N ALA A 103 4.69 2.90 -5.48
CA ALA A 103 4.62 1.80 -6.43
C ALA A 103 3.22 1.69 -7.03
N GLY A 104 3.07 0.86 -8.05
CA GLY A 104 1.76 0.47 -8.57
C GLY A 104 1.85 -0.60 -9.64
N ALA A 105 0.70 -1.03 -10.12
CA ALA A 105 0.58 -2.02 -11.19
C ALA A 105 -0.62 -1.72 -12.06
N ARG A 106 -0.61 -2.27 -13.27
CA ARG A 106 -1.80 -2.44 -14.10
C ARG A 106 -1.96 -3.91 -14.42
N TYR A 107 -3.17 -4.46 -14.42
CA TYR A 107 -3.41 -5.89 -14.64
C TYR A 107 -4.79 -6.16 -15.25
N PRO A 108 -4.93 -7.17 -16.12
CA PRO A 108 -6.21 -7.51 -16.72
C PRO A 108 -7.09 -8.29 -15.73
N VAL A 109 -8.36 -7.92 -15.63
CA VAL A 109 -9.42 -8.68 -14.94
C VAL A 109 -10.64 -8.69 -15.86
N ASN A 110 -11.12 -9.86 -16.26
CA ASN A 110 -12.25 -10.01 -17.18
C ASN A 110 -12.13 -9.19 -18.49
N GLY A 111 -10.90 -9.01 -19.00
CA GLY A 111 -10.63 -8.23 -20.21
C GLY A 111 -10.54 -6.72 -20.00
N GLU A 112 -10.67 -6.23 -18.76
CA GLU A 112 -10.51 -4.83 -18.40
C GLU A 112 -9.18 -4.62 -17.67
N ILE A 113 -8.46 -3.54 -18.00
CA ILE A 113 -7.27 -3.17 -17.24
C ILE A 113 -7.71 -2.50 -15.94
N GLN A 114 -7.23 -3.05 -14.83
CA GLN A 114 -7.38 -2.53 -13.49
C GLN A 114 -6.05 -2.01 -12.98
N TYR A 115 -6.10 -1.13 -11.99
CA TYR A 115 -4.91 -0.50 -11.42
C TYR A 115 -4.82 -0.70 -9.91
N THR A 116 -3.58 -0.85 -9.45
CA THR A 116 -3.21 -0.80 -8.03
C THR A 116 -2.17 0.29 -7.82
N PHE A 117 -2.27 1.00 -6.71
CA PHE A 117 -1.26 1.98 -6.30
C PHE A 117 -0.93 1.85 -4.82
N ASP A 118 0.35 1.98 -4.52
CA ASP A 118 0.91 2.07 -3.18
C ASP A 118 1.32 3.49 -2.86
N PHE A 119 0.90 3.93 -1.69
CA PHE A 119 1.13 5.27 -1.20
C PHE A 119 1.82 5.20 0.14
N SER A 120 2.84 6.03 0.33
CA SER A 120 3.60 6.10 1.58
C SER A 120 3.54 7.51 2.16
N HIS A 121 3.23 7.59 3.45
CA HIS A 121 3.49 8.79 4.25
C HIS A 121 4.91 8.69 4.83
N PRO A 122 5.71 9.78 4.85
CA PRO A 122 7.08 9.77 5.39
C PRO A 122 7.23 9.30 6.85
N CYS A 123 6.12 9.23 7.58
CA CYS A 123 6.10 8.76 8.96
C CYS A 123 6.07 7.22 9.12
N GLY A 124 5.91 6.48 8.01
CA GLY A 124 5.89 5.01 8.00
C GLY A 124 4.50 4.38 7.85
N ILE A 125 3.45 5.18 7.70
CA ILE A 125 2.12 4.67 7.35
C ILE A 125 1.99 4.57 5.84
N LYS A 126 1.49 3.43 5.35
CA LYS A 126 1.23 3.20 3.93
C LYS A 126 -0.23 2.82 3.70
N TYR A 127 -0.72 3.05 2.50
CA TYR A 127 -1.99 2.49 2.04
C TYR A 127 -1.90 2.01 0.59
N ARG A 128 -2.74 1.02 0.26
CA ARG A 128 -2.85 0.43 -1.07
C ARG A 128 -4.31 0.48 -1.51
N PHE A 129 -4.53 0.93 -2.74
CA PHE A 129 -5.81 0.72 -3.43
C PHE A 129 -5.64 -0.32 -4.52
N GLY A 130 -6.62 -1.23 -4.63
CA GLY A 130 -6.75 -2.17 -5.74
C GLY A 130 -8.06 -1.97 -6.49
N HIS A 131 -8.19 -2.58 -7.67
CA HIS A 131 -9.40 -2.53 -8.49
C HIS A 131 -9.88 -1.12 -8.84
N LEU A 132 -8.93 -0.22 -9.11
CA LEU A 132 -9.23 1.07 -9.72
C LEU A 132 -9.46 0.86 -11.22
N LEU A 133 -10.52 1.44 -11.79
CA LEU A 133 -10.89 1.25 -13.20
C LEU A 133 -10.54 2.46 -14.05
N THR A 134 -11.08 3.65 -13.72
CA THR A 134 -10.79 4.88 -14.47
C THR A 134 -9.99 5.83 -13.60
N LEU A 135 -8.73 6.06 -13.96
CA LEU A 135 -7.82 6.95 -13.25
C LEU A 135 -8.00 8.41 -13.70
N THR A 136 -7.68 9.35 -12.83
CA THR A 136 -7.53 10.75 -13.26
C THR A 136 -6.26 10.92 -14.12
N PRO A 137 -6.13 12.00 -14.93
CA PRO A 137 -5.01 12.15 -15.85
C PRO A 137 -3.62 12.06 -15.20
N LYS A 138 -3.50 12.51 -13.94
CA LYS A 138 -2.24 12.39 -13.19
C LYS A 138 -1.87 10.92 -12.95
N PHE A 139 -2.79 10.13 -12.41
CA PHE A 139 -2.53 8.73 -12.07
C PHE A 139 -2.43 7.85 -13.31
N GLN A 140 -3.19 8.17 -14.37
CA GLN A 140 -3.07 7.50 -15.67
C GLN A 140 -1.63 7.60 -16.23
N LYS A 141 -1.03 8.80 -16.20
CA LYS A 141 0.37 9.02 -16.61
C LYS A 141 1.39 8.23 -15.78
N ILE A 142 1.07 7.91 -14.52
CA ILE A 142 1.92 7.05 -13.69
C ILE A 142 1.74 5.60 -14.14
N ALA A 143 0.48 5.15 -14.29
CA ALA A 143 0.15 3.78 -14.64
C ALA A 143 0.65 3.33 -16.02
N GLU A 144 0.74 4.25 -16.98
CA GLU A 144 1.28 4.00 -18.32
C GLU A 144 2.75 3.55 -18.30
N LYS A 145 3.49 3.89 -17.25
CA LYS A 145 4.89 3.47 -17.05
C LYS A 145 5.03 2.05 -16.50
N PHE A 146 3.96 1.49 -15.92
CA PHE A 146 3.99 0.12 -15.42
C PHE A 146 3.94 -0.85 -16.60
N PRO A 147 4.65 -1.99 -16.55
CA PRO A 147 4.53 -3.00 -17.59
C PRO A 147 3.09 -3.50 -17.68
N LEU A 148 2.61 -3.80 -18.89
CA LEU A 148 1.45 -4.68 -18.99
C LEU A 148 1.91 -6.07 -18.57
N PRO A 149 1.18 -6.75 -17.68
CA PRO A 149 1.64 -8.02 -17.16
C PRO A 149 1.49 -9.10 -18.21
N LYS A 150 2.36 -10.10 -18.14
CA LYS A 150 2.22 -11.33 -18.88
C LYS A 150 1.37 -12.28 -18.05
N GLY A 151 0.18 -12.63 -18.53
CA GLY A 151 -0.75 -13.50 -17.80
C GLY A 151 -1.33 -12.82 -16.55
N LEU A 152 -1.27 -13.50 -15.41
CA LEU A 152 -1.86 -13.09 -14.13
C LEU A 152 -0.88 -12.38 -13.18
N ASP A 153 0.30 -11.99 -13.66
CA ASP A 153 1.29 -11.29 -12.83
C ASP A 153 0.75 -9.91 -12.39
N SER A 154 0.59 -9.69 -11.09
CA SER A 154 0.08 -8.43 -10.53
C SER A 154 1.12 -7.69 -9.69
N ARG A 155 2.40 -8.08 -9.79
CA ARG A 155 3.47 -7.46 -9.01
C ARG A 155 3.60 -5.97 -9.33
N THR A 156 3.79 -5.18 -8.27
CA THR A 156 3.95 -3.73 -8.37
C THR A 156 5.34 -3.35 -8.89
N THR A 157 5.39 -2.27 -9.65
CA THR A 157 6.61 -1.58 -10.08
C THR A 157 6.81 -0.34 -9.24
N GLU A 158 8.05 -0.11 -8.78
CA GLU A 158 8.40 1.08 -7.99
C GLU A 158 8.26 2.37 -8.80
N VAL A 159 7.87 3.45 -8.12
CA VAL A 159 7.81 4.80 -8.66
C VAL A 159 8.95 5.61 -8.04
N TYR A 160 9.95 5.96 -8.86
CA TYR A 160 11.09 6.77 -8.43
C TYR A 160 11.38 7.91 -9.42
N PRO A 161 11.48 9.18 -8.95
CA PRO A 161 11.20 9.62 -7.58
C PRO A 161 9.71 9.45 -7.22
N PRO A 162 9.36 9.25 -5.93
CA PRO A 162 7.97 9.19 -5.49
C PRO A 162 7.18 10.46 -5.88
N ILE A 163 5.89 10.29 -6.18
CA ILE A 163 5.04 11.39 -6.66
C ILE A 163 4.10 11.84 -5.55
N LYS A 164 4.22 13.11 -5.13
CA LYS A 164 3.38 13.69 -4.07
C LYS A 164 1.90 13.71 -4.43
N VAL A 165 1.07 13.41 -3.45
CA VAL A 165 -0.40 13.40 -3.52
C VAL A 165 -0.93 14.14 -2.30
N LYS A 166 -1.92 15.00 -2.51
CA LYS A 166 -2.57 15.74 -1.42
C LYS A 166 -3.82 15.01 -0.93
N GLN A 167 -4.12 15.14 0.36
CA GLN A 167 -5.39 14.67 0.91
C GLN A 167 -6.56 15.20 0.07
N SER A 168 -7.56 14.36 -0.16
CA SER A 168 -8.72 14.62 -1.02
C SER A 168 -8.44 14.76 -2.52
N GLU A 169 -7.20 14.60 -2.98
CA GLU A 169 -6.92 14.52 -4.41
C GLU A 169 -7.60 13.27 -5.01
N VAL A 170 -8.28 13.44 -6.14
CA VAL A 170 -9.01 12.35 -6.81
C VAL A 170 -8.02 11.44 -7.54
N ILE A 171 -8.02 10.17 -7.15
CA ILE A 171 -7.17 9.12 -7.72
C ILE A 171 -7.88 8.46 -8.90
N ALA A 172 -9.13 8.05 -8.68
CA ALA A 172 -9.95 7.37 -9.66
C ALA A 172 -11.38 7.92 -9.67
N THR A 173 -12.01 7.88 -10.84
CA THR A 173 -13.43 8.22 -11.06
C THR A 173 -14.29 7.01 -11.37
N ALA A 174 -13.70 5.82 -11.43
CA ALA A 174 -14.44 4.57 -11.46
C ALA A 174 -13.65 3.44 -10.79
N VAL A 175 -14.36 2.45 -10.24
CA VAL A 175 -13.77 1.29 -9.53
C VAL A 175 -14.44 -0.03 -9.95
N GLY A 176 -13.77 -1.14 -9.66
CA GLY A 176 -14.30 -2.48 -9.94
C GLY A 176 -14.39 -2.76 -11.44
N LEU A 177 -15.43 -3.49 -11.83
CA LEU A 177 -15.57 -4.06 -13.18
C LEU A 177 -16.90 -3.64 -13.81
N THR A 178 -16.86 -3.31 -15.10
CA THR A 178 -18.08 -3.06 -15.90
C THR A 178 -18.66 -4.35 -16.48
N ARG A 179 -17.96 -5.47 -16.32
CA ARG A 179 -18.36 -6.78 -16.85
C ARG A 179 -17.91 -7.94 -15.95
N GLY A 180 -18.56 -9.08 -16.12
CA GLY A 180 -18.26 -10.30 -15.37
C GLY A 180 -18.73 -10.27 -13.91
N GLY A 181 -19.58 -9.31 -13.56
CA GLY A 181 -20.34 -9.32 -12.31
C GLY A 181 -21.66 -10.10 -12.42
N PRO A 182 -22.39 -10.23 -11.30
CA PRO A 182 -23.68 -10.91 -11.25
C PRO A 182 -24.73 -10.27 -12.17
N ILE A 183 -25.63 -11.09 -12.73
CA ILE A 183 -26.70 -10.63 -13.64
C ILE A 183 -27.65 -9.68 -12.92
N GLU A 184 -27.90 -9.94 -11.63
CA GLU A 184 -28.73 -9.16 -10.73
C GLU A 184 -28.16 -7.74 -10.55
N LEU A 185 -26.84 -7.60 -10.68
CA LEU A 185 -26.12 -6.33 -10.64
C LEU A 185 -25.83 -5.79 -12.05
N LYS A 186 -26.62 -6.21 -13.05
CA LYS A 186 -26.49 -5.81 -14.46
C LYS A 186 -25.13 -6.15 -15.08
N GLY A 187 -24.46 -7.17 -14.55
CA GLY A 187 -23.12 -7.56 -14.97
C GLY A 187 -21.98 -6.73 -14.37
N PHE A 188 -22.29 -5.74 -13.53
CA PHE A 188 -21.29 -4.94 -12.82
C PHE A 188 -20.80 -5.61 -11.55
N ASN A 189 -19.55 -5.31 -11.19
CA ASN A 189 -19.02 -5.61 -9.87
C ASN A 189 -18.32 -4.36 -9.34
N THR A 190 -19.07 -3.52 -8.61
CA THR A 190 -18.61 -2.22 -8.14
C THR A 190 -18.04 -2.34 -6.73
N PHE A 191 -16.71 -2.30 -6.61
CA PHE A 191 -16.00 -2.41 -5.33
C PHE A 191 -14.63 -1.76 -5.42
N VAL A 192 -14.02 -1.48 -4.26
CA VAL A 192 -12.62 -1.07 -4.16
C VAL A 192 -11.95 -1.77 -3.00
N ASP A 193 -10.74 -2.27 -3.24
CA ASP A 193 -9.90 -2.84 -2.19
C ASP A 193 -9.08 -1.74 -1.54
N TRP A 194 -9.00 -1.77 -0.22
CA TRP A 194 -8.24 -0.80 0.56
C TRP A 194 -7.52 -1.43 1.74
N GLY A 195 -6.18 -1.36 1.70
CA GLY A 195 -5.32 -1.77 2.80
C GLY A 195 -4.58 -0.58 3.38
N VAL A 196 -4.39 -0.60 4.70
CA VAL A 196 -3.60 0.38 5.45
C VAL A 196 -2.59 -0.40 6.30
N TYR A 197 -1.37 0.11 6.35
CA TYR A 197 -0.23 -0.60 6.92
C TYR A 197 0.62 0.34 7.78
N ASP A 198 0.98 -0.11 8.97
CA ASP A 198 1.87 0.59 9.88
C ASP A 198 3.26 -0.02 9.86
N TYR A 199 4.15 0.47 8.99
CA TYR A 199 5.53 -0.04 8.94
C TYR A 199 6.41 0.44 10.12
N ARG A 200 5.84 1.10 11.13
CA ARG A 200 6.56 1.45 12.36
C ARG A 200 6.54 0.31 13.36
N GLN A 201 5.53 -0.56 13.30
CA GLN A 201 5.35 -1.67 14.24
C GLN A 201 4.57 -2.81 13.58
N LYS A 202 4.95 -4.06 13.87
CA LYS A 202 4.15 -5.20 13.41
C LYS A 202 2.84 -5.31 14.19
N ASN A 203 1.81 -5.88 13.57
CA ASN A 203 0.51 -6.10 14.19
C ASN A 203 0.52 -7.23 15.26
N GLU A 204 -0.52 -7.28 16.08
CA GLU A 204 -0.62 -8.25 17.17
C GLU A 204 -0.66 -9.71 16.69
N SER A 205 -1.33 -10.00 15.57
CA SER A 205 -1.43 -11.34 15.01
C SER A 205 -0.05 -11.91 14.65
N SER A 206 0.85 -11.07 14.13
CA SER A 206 2.22 -11.46 13.77
C SER A 206 3.11 -11.85 14.96
N LYS A 207 2.69 -11.59 16.20
CA LYS A 207 3.40 -12.04 17.40
C LYS A 207 3.16 -13.52 17.69
N ASN A 208 2.10 -14.11 17.14
CA ASN A 208 1.85 -15.55 17.22
C ASN A 208 2.71 -16.27 16.17
N PRO A 209 3.64 -17.16 16.57
CA PRO A 209 4.51 -17.86 15.62
C PRO A 209 3.74 -18.74 14.62
N VAL A 210 2.64 -19.38 15.06
CA VAL A 210 1.81 -20.21 14.17
C VAL A 210 1.16 -19.35 13.08
N TRP A 211 0.74 -18.15 13.44
CA TRP A 211 0.21 -17.20 12.47
C TRP A 211 1.32 -16.73 11.53
N ALA A 212 2.49 -16.36 12.06
CA ALA A 212 3.61 -15.86 11.26
C ALA A 212 4.15 -16.90 10.25
N ASP A 213 4.15 -18.18 10.63
CA ASP A 213 4.57 -19.27 9.74
C ASP A 213 3.60 -19.47 8.55
N LYS A 214 2.30 -19.18 8.74
CA LYS A 214 1.28 -19.24 7.68
C LYS A 214 1.30 -17.99 6.77
N HIS A 215 1.69 -16.83 7.31
CA HIS A 215 1.58 -15.51 6.66
C HIS A 215 2.95 -14.93 6.33
N THR A 216 3.50 -15.38 5.20
CA THR A 216 4.89 -15.11 4.82
C THR A 216 5.08 -13.80 4.04
N TYR A 217 4.00 -13.16 3.59
CA TYR A 217 4.13 -11.87 2.91
C TYR A 217 4.32 -10.77 3.96
N GLU A 218 5.43 -10.03 3.83
CA GLU A 218 5.81 -9.00 4.82
C GLU A 218 4.67 -8.03 5.15
N ILE A 219 3.90 -7.62 4.14
CA ILE A 219 2.79 -6.67 4.28
C ILE A 219 1.71 -7.16 5.25
N GLU A 220 1.51 -8.47 5.39
CA GLU A 220 0.55 -9.08 6.31
C GLU A 220 0.93 -8.84 7.76
N SER A 221 2.23 -8.71 8.07
CA SER A 221 2.71 -8.40 9.43
C SER A 221 2.54 -6.93 9.80
N TYR A 222 2.27 -6.03 8.84
CA TYR A 222 2.14 -4.59 9.07
C TYR A 222 0.73 -4.05 8.83
N ALA A 223 -0.18 -4.86 8.30
CA ALA A 223 -1.57 -4.47 8.12
C ALA A 223 -2.26 -4.20 9.47
N VAL A 224 -3.16 -3.21 9.47
CA VAL A 224 -3.87 -2.75 10.67
C VAL A 224 -5.38 -2.81 10.50
N CYS A 225 -6.11 -2.86 11.62
CA CYS A 225 -7.52 -2.48 11.60
C CYS A 225 -7.64 -0.96 11.47
N TRP A 226 -7.85 -0.52 10.25
CA TRP A 226 -7.87 0.91 9.95
C TRP A 226 -9.14 1.61 10.46
N PHE A 227 -10.10 0.89 11.03
CA PHE A 227 -11.33 1.44 11.63
C PHE A 227 -11.07 2.34 12.83
N ASP A 228 -9.92 2.17 13.50
CA ASP A 228 -9.55 2.99 14.65
C ASP A 228 -8.90 4.32 14.22
N TRP A 229 -8.64 4.49 12.92
CA TRP A 229 -7.88 5.60 12.35
C TRP A 229 -8.78 6.49 11.48
N ILE A 230 -10.09 6.41 11.69
CA ILE A 230 -11.12 7.25 11.06
C ILE A 230 -11.91 8.02 12.10
N SER A 231 -12.73 8.96 11.63
CA SER A 231 -13.64 9.66 12.53
C SER A 231 -14.58 8.65 13.23
N PRO A 232 -14.98 8.91 14.49
CA PRO A 232 -15.95 8.05 15.18
C PRO A 232 -17.27 7.87 14.41
N LYS A 233 -17.68 8.89 13.65
CA LYS A 233 -18.87 8.85 12.79
C LYS A 233 -18.71 7.84 11.64
N ASP A 234 -17.57 7.89 10.96
CA ASP A 234 -17.28 6.96 9.86
C ASP A 234 -17.12 5.54 10.39
N ARG A 235 -16.46 5.37 11.55
CA ARG A 235 -16.36 4.07 12.25
C ARG A 235 -17.72 3.48 12.55
N SER A 236 -18.63 4.28 13.11
CA SER A 236 -20.01 3.84 13.38
C SER A 236 -20.74 3.41 12.10
N THR A 237 -20.60 4.19 11.02
CA THR A 237 -21.19 3.85 9.71
C THR A 237 -20.66 2.51 9.22
N ILE A 238 -19.35 2.34 9.21
CA ILE A 238 -18.68 1.11 8.75
C ILE A 238 -19.09 -0.12 9.57
N LEU A 239 -19.11 -0.01 10.90
CA LEU A 239 -19.47 -1.12 11.77
C LEU A 239 -20.95 -1.53 11.60
N SER A 240 -21.80 -0.61 11.15
CA SER A 240 -23.21 -0.89 10.84
C SER A 240 -23.41 -1.60 9.50
N LEU A 241 -22.45 -1.53 8.57
CA LEU A 241 -22.54 -2.21 7.29
C LEU A 241 -22.53 -3.75 7.48
N PRO A 242 -23.25 -4.49 6.62
CA PRO A 242 -23.11 -5.94 6.55
C PRO A 242 -21.72 -6.32 6.03
N SER A 243 -21.25 -7.51 6.41
CA SER A 243 -20.05 -8.07 5.79
C SER A 243 -20.34 -8.43 4.34
N SER A 244 -19.41 -8.12 3.45
CA SER A 244 -19.43 -8.61 2.07
C SER A 244 -18.82 -10.01 1.94
N ASP A 245 -18.04 -10.47 2.90
CA ASP A 245 -17.55 -11.85 2.92
C ASP A 245 -18.51 -12.73 3.71
N TYR A 246 -19.15 -13.66 3.01
CA TYR A 246 -20.09 -14.61 3.60
C TYR A 246 -19.40 -15.73 4.38
N GLN A 247 -18.11 -15.98 4.11
CA GLN A 247 -17.34 -17.04 4.79
C GLN A 247 -16.81 -16.55 6.14
N SER A 248 -16.04 -15.46 6.14
CA SER A 248 -15.47 -14.92 7.38
C SER A 248 -16.45 -14.03 8.14
N GLY A 249 -17.48 -13.50 7.48
CA GLY A 249 -18.35 -12.50 8.09
C GLY A 249 -17.53 -11.30 8.56
N LYS A 250 -17.75 -10.87 9.81
CA LYS A 250 -16.96 -9.81 10.45
C LYS A 250 -15.73 -10.34 11.21
N THR A 251 -15.44 -11.64 11.10
CA THR A 251 -14.24 -12.23 11.71
C THR A 251 -13.00 -11.70 11.01
N SER A 252 -12.08 -11.16 11.78
CA SER A 252 -10.83 -10.58 11.28
C SER A 252 -9.72 -10.82 12.28
N ASP A 253 -8.51 -11.06 11.78
CA ASP A 253 -7.32 -11.14 12.60
C ASP A 253 -6.91 -9.78 13.15
N TYR A 254 -7.20 -8.70 12.43
CA TYR A 254 -6.77 -7.35 12.79
C TYR A 254 -7.84 -6.54 13.51
N CYS A 255 -9.10 -6.67 13.10
CA CYS A 255 -10.24 -5.93 13.64
C CYS A 255 -10.98 -6.77 14.69
N LYS A 256 -10.95 -6.32 15.95
CA LYS A 256 -11.61 -6.96 17.09
C LYS A 256 -12.71 -6.07 17.65
#